data_AF-A0A2M7P6W3-F1
#
_entry.id   AF-A0A2M7P6W3-F1
#
_cell.length_a   1.000
_cell.length_b   1.000
_cell.length_c   1.000
_cell.angle_alpha   90.00
_cell.angle_beta   90.00
_cell.angle_gamma   90.00
#
_symmetry.space_group_name_H-M   'P 1'
#
loop_
_entity.id
_entity.type
_entity.pdbx_description
1 polymer ?
#
loop_
_entity_poly.entity_id
_entity_poly.type
_entity_poly.pdbx_seq_one_letter_code
_entity_poly.pdbx_strand_id
1 'polypeptide(L)' 'MTTLNRLPQLTDGQFKQFSELVYAKTGIYLKPGKKELLNARLGKRLRACGLSSFRDYYDLVMRDTSGEELINLINSVSTN' A
#
# COMPACT_ATOMS: atom_id res chain seq x y z
N MET A 1 29.02 3.37 -2.53
CA MET A 1 28.42 2.01 -2.46
C MET A 1 26.91 2.16 -2.42
N THR A 2 26.25 2.26 -3.58
CA THR A 2 24.81 2.54 -3.67
C THR A 2 24.06 1.21 -3.68
N THR A 3 23.37 0.90 -2.59
CA THR A 3 22.70 -0.37 -2.32
C THR A 3 21.68 -0.72 -3.40
N LEU A 4 21.72 -1.99 -3.84
CA LEU A 4 20.74 -2.64 -4.68
C LEU A 4 19.31 -2.31 -4.21
N ASN A 5 18.52 -1.71 -5.09
CA ASN A 5 17.12 -1.31 -4.91
C ASN A 5 16.20 -2.55 -4.78
N ARG A 6 16.37 -3.32 -3.71
CA ARG A 6 15.48 -4.44 -3.36
C ARG A 6 14.17 -3.81 -2.91
N LEU A 7 13.19 -3.81 -3.80
CA LEU A 7 11.83 -3.42 -3.45
C LEU A 7 11.41 -4.20 -2.19
N PRO A 8 10.90 -3.51 -1.15
CA PRO A 8 10.34 -4.23 -0.01
C PRO A 8 9.25 -5.17 -0.53
N GLN A 9 9.17 -6.37 0.04
CA GLN A 9 8.13 -7.33 -0.30
C GLN A 9 6.97 -7.19 0.70
N LEU A 10 5.76 -6.99 0.19
CA LEU A 10 4.56 -6.92 1.01
C LEU A 10 4.32 -8.28 1.67
N THR A 11 4.49 -8.36 2.99
CA THR A 11 4.18 -9.58 3.75
C THR A 11 2.67 -9.74 3.90
N ASP A 12 2.22 -10.97 4.14
CA ASP A 12 0.80 -11.28 4.31
C ASP A 12 0.16 -10.50 5.46
N GLY A 13 0.91 -10.25 6.54
CA GLY A 13 0.46 -9.42 7.66
C GLY A 13 0.32 -7.94 7.30
N GLN A 14 1.17 -7.40 6.41
CA GLN A 14 1.03 -6.03 5.92
C GLN A 14 -0.13 -5.94 4.92
N PHE A 15 -0.23 -6.90 4.00
CA PHE A 15 -1.36 -7.00 3.08
C PHE A 15 -2.69 -7.03 3.83
N LYS A 16 -2.79 -7.82 4.90
CA LYS A 16 -3.99 -7.89 5.74
C LYS A 16 -4.31 -6.54 6.36
N GLN A 17 -3.34 -5.82 6.92
CA GLN A 17 -3.53 -4.48 7.46
C GLN A 17 -4.06 -3.48 6.41
N PHE A 18 -3.47 -3.47 5.20
CA PHE A 18 -3.98 -2.62 4.13
C PHE A 18 -5.38 -3.02 3.67
N SER A 19 -5.65 -4.32 3.55
CA SER A 19 -6.97 -4.83 3.18
C SER A 19 -8.03 -4.46 4.22
N GLU A 20 -7.72 -4.61 5.52
CA GLU A 20 -8.60 -4.22 6.62
C GLU A 20 -8.84 -2.71 6.65
N LEU A 21 -7.80 -1.91 6.38
CA LEU A 21 -7.91 -0.46 6.31
C LEU A 21 -8.78 -0.01 5.12
N VAL A 22 -8.57 -0.59 3.94
CA VAL A 22 -9.40 -0.34 2.74
C VAL A 22 -10.84 -0.79 2.99
N TYR A 23 -11.04 -1.95 3.59
CA TYR A 23 -12.35 -2.49 3.94
C TYR A 23 -13.08 -1.58 4.94
N ALA A 24 -12.40 -1.13 5.99
CA ALA A 24 -12.96 -0.22 6.99
C ALA A 24 -13.36 1.14 6.40
N LYS A 25 -12.68 1.60 5.34
CA LYS A 25 -12.89 2.92 4.73
C LYS A 25 -13.85 2.90 3.54
N THR A 26 -13.92 1.79 2.80
CA THR A 26 -14.69 1.69 1.54
C THR A 26 -15.74 0.58 1.53
N GLY A 27 -15.66 -0.36 2.46
CA GLY A 27 -16.42 -1.61 2.44
C GLY A 27 -15.93 -2.65 1.42
N ILE A 28 -14.88 -2.35 0.65
CA ILE A 28 -14.36 -3.27 -0.39
C ILE A 28 -13.41 -4.27 0.24
N TYR A 29 -13.76 -5.55 0.17
CA TYR A 29 -12.90 -6.63 0.66
C TYR A 29 -11.87 -7.05 -0.39
N LEU A 30 -10.59 -6.92 -0.04
CA LEU A 30 -9.51 -7.34 -0.92
C LEU A 30 -9.18 -8.82 -0.76
N LYS A 31 -9.39 -9.57 -1.85
CA LYS A 31 -9.01 -10.98 -1.91
C LYS A 31 -7.48 -11.11 -1.91
N PRO A 32 -6.92 -12.10 -1.18
CA PRO A 32 -5.47 -12.33 -1.12
C PRO A 32 -4.85 -12.66 -2.49
N GLY A 33 -5.64 -13.17 -3.44
CA GLY A 33 -5.19 -13.39 -4.82
C GLY A 33 -4.78 -12.12 -5.58
N LYS A 34 -5.12 -10.93 -5.07
CA LYS A 34 -4.66 -9.64 -5.63
C LYS A 34 -3.42 -9.06 -4.94
N LYS A 35 -2.77 -9.83 -4.04
CA LYS A 35 -1.57 -9.40 -3.30
C LYS A 35 -0.44 -8.97 -4.22
N GLU A 36 -0.17 -9.71 -5.29
CA GLU A 36 0.91 -9.38 -6.23
C GLU A 36 0.65 -8.06 -6.97
N LEU A 37 -0.60 -7.84 -7.41
CA LEU A 37 -1.01 -6.58 -8.03
C LEU A 37 -0.89 -5.41 -7.05
N LEU A 38 -1.32 -5.62 -5.81
CA LEU A 38 -1.18 -4.63 -4.75
C LEU A 38 0.29 -4.33 -4.45
N ASN A 39 1.13 -5.35 -4.36
CA ASN A 39 2.57 -5.22 -4.13
C ASN A 39 3.25 -4.41 -5.26
N ALA A 40 2.91 -4.67 -6.52
CA ALA A 40 3.46 -3.92 -7.65
C ALA A 40 3.02 -2.45 -7.66
N ARG A 41 1.72 -2.18 -7.41
CA ARG A 41 1.16 -0.82 -7.39
C ARG A 41 1.69 -0.02 -6.19
N LEU A 42 1.66 -0.60 -4.98
CA LEU A 42 2.26 0.00 -3.78
C LEU A 42 3.76 0.20 -3.94
N GLY A 43 4.48 -0.76 -4.55
CA GLY A 43 5.91 -0.61 -4.83
C GLY A 43 6.21 0.61 -5.70
N LYS A 44 5.35 0.90 -6.68
CA LYS A 44 5.45 2.10 -7.52
C LYS A 44 5.14 3.37 -6.72
N ARG A 45 4.12 3.34 -5.85
CA ARG A 45 3.76 4.45 -4.95
C ARG A 45 4.84 4.75 -3.90
N LEU A 46 5.40 3.71 -3.28
CA LEU A 46 6.53 3.81 -2.35
C LEU A 46 7.69 4.58 -3.00
N ARG A 47 8.06 4.21 -4.23
CA ARG A 47 9.10 4.95 -4.97
C ARG A 47 8.72 6.40 -5.25
N ALA A 48 7.47 6.67 -5.61
CA ALA A 48 7.00 8.03 -5.86
C ALA A 48 7.02 8.90 -4.58
N CYS A 49 6.76 8.29 -3.42
CA CYS A 49 6.80 8.95 -2.12
C CYS A 49 8.22 8.99 -1.52
N GLY A 50 9.21 8.32 -2.14
CA GLY A 50 10.57 8.21 -1.61
C GLY A 50 10.70 7.25 -0.41
N LEU A 51 9.71 6.40 -0.20
CA LEU A 51 9.63 5.48 0.93
C LEU A 51 10.22 4.11 0.60
N SER A 52 10.92 3.54 1.58
CA SER A 52 11.60 2.24 1.45
C SER A 52 10.90 1.11 2.19
N SER A 53 9.74 1.37 2.83
CA SER A 53 9.02 0.39 3.64
C SER A 53 7.52 0.63 3.58
N PHE A 54 6.73 -0.44 3.38
CA PHE A 54 5.26 -0.32 3.40
C PHE A 54 4.73 0.09 4.77
N ARG A 55 5.46 -0.19 5.86
CA ARG A 55 5.06 0.27 7.19
C ARG A 55 5.10 1.80 7.29
N ASP A 56 6.11 2.41 6.69
CA ASP A 56 6.24 3.87 6.60
C ASP A 56 5.10 4.45 5.76
N TYR A 57 4.79 3.80 4.64
CA TYR A 57 3.63 4.15 3.82
C TYR A 57 2.31 4.01 4.57
N TYR A 58 2.15 2.95 5.37
CA TYR A 58 0.96 2.75 6.20
C TYR A 58 0.81 3.85 7.25
N ASP A 59 1.91 4.21 7.93
CA ASP A 59 1.93 5.31 8.90
C ASP A 59 1.57 6.63 8.22
N LEU A 60 2.11 6.88 7.02
CA LEU A 60 1.78 8.04 6.21
C LEU A 60 0.29 8.09 5.86
N VAL A 61 -0.29 6.99 5.38
CA VAL A 61 -1.74 6.89 5.10
C VAL A 61 -2.58 7.09 6.37
N MET A 62 -2.10 6.60 7.52
CA MET A 62 -2.82 6.74 8.79
C MET A 62 -2.72 8.14 9.38
N ARG A 63 -1.60 8.84 9.15
CA ARG A 63 -1.37 10.23 9.52
C ARG A 63 -2.00 11.23 8.57
N ASP A 64 -2.23 10.81 7.33
CA ASP A 64 -2.85 11.65 6.30
C ASP A 64 -4.27 12.04 6.73
N THR A 65 -4.39 13.29 7.18
CA THR A 65 -5.66 13.83 7.70
C THR A 65 -6.58 14.27 6.56
N SER A 66 -6.00 14.58 5.40
CA SER A 66 -6.73 14.92 4.17
C SER A 66 -7.45 13.71 3.57
N GLY A 67 -6.96 12.50 3.82
CA GLY A 67 -7.48 11.27 3.22
C GLY A 67 -7.09 11.09 1.75
N GLU A 68 -6.28 11.97 1.17
CA GLU A 68 -5.77 11.86 -0.20
C GLU A 68 -4.92 10.62 -0.38
N GLU A 69 -4.03 10.30 0.57
CA GLU A 69 -3.19 9.12 0.44
C GLU A 69 -3.96 7.83 0.67
N LEU A 70 -4.96 7.88 1.54
CA LEU A 70 -5.93 6.80 1.67
C LEU A 70 -6.69 6.58 0.36
N ILE A 71 -7.19 7.64 -0.27
CA ILE A 71 -7.88 7.57 -1.56
C ILE A 71 -6.93 7.06 -2.65
N ASN A 72 -5.65 7.47 -2.64
CA ASN A 72 -4.63 6.99 -3.56
C ASN A 72 -4.32 5.50 -3.38
N LEU A 73 -4.27 5.02 -2.14
CA LEU A 73 -4.16 3.60 -1.81
C LEU A 73 -5.38 2.84 -2.38
N ILE A 74 -6.59 3.29 -2.09
CA ILE A 74 -7.85 2.67 -2.54
C ILE A 74 -7.92 2.63 -4.07
N ASN A 75 -7.55 3.73 -4.75
CA ASN A 75 -7.49 3.77 -6.21
C ASN A 75 -6.44 2.80 -6.74
N SER A 76 -5.25 2.76 -6.14
CA SER A 76 -4.18 1.83 -6.54
C SER A 76 -4.59 0.35 -6.41
N VAL A 77 -5.54 0.08 -5.51
CA VAL A 77 -6.11 -1.23 -5.20
C VAL A 77 -7.30 -1.60 -6.11
N SER A 78 -8.15 -0.61 -6.44
CA SER A 78 -9.44 -0.82 -7.11
C SER A 78 -9.38 -0.58 -8.62
N THR A 79 -8.39 0.19 -9.09
CA THR A 79 -8.17 0.42 -10.52
C THR A 79 -7.46 -0.79 -11.12
N ASN A 80 -8.23 -1.54 -11.91
CA ASN A 80 -7.82 -2.65 -12.78
C ASN A 80 -6.43 -2.43 -13.43
#